data_AF-A0A644YHH4-F1
#
_entry.id   AF-A0A644YHH4-F1
#
_cell.length_a   1.000
_cell.length_b   1.000
_cell.length_c   1.000
_cell.angle_alpha   90.00
_cell.angle_beta   90.00
_cell.angle_gamma   90.00
#
_symmetry.space_group_name_H-M   'P 1'
#
loop_
_entity.id
_entity.type
_entity.pdbx_description
1 polymer ?
#
loop_
_entity_poly.entity_id
_entity_poly.type
_entity_poly.pdbx_seq_one_letter_code
_entity_poly.pdbx_strand_id
1 'polypeptide(L)' 'MTKEQFKAEVDYQMALLLIKNLFNQGLLTDKEFKTVQRKLIVRYQPIIGNLSP' A
#
# COMPACT_ATOMS: atom_id res chain seq x y z
N MET A 1 -7.68 -17.24 0.34
CA MET A 1 -7.99 -15.91 -0.23
C MET A 1 -9.33 -15.98 -0.95
N THR A 2 -10.34 -15.23 -0.49
CA THR A 2 -11.63 -15.06 -1.16
C THR A 2 -11.50 -14.09 -2.35
N LYS A 3 -12.53 -13.99 -3.21
CA LYS A 3 -12.54 -13.01 -4.32
C LYS A 3 -12.40 -11.57 -3.83
N GLU A 4 -13.08 -11.23 -2.74
CA GLU A 4 -13.02 -9.90 -2.11
C GLU A 4 -11.62 -9.62 -1.55
N GLN A 5 -11.02 -10.60 -0.89
CA GLN A 5 -9.65 -10.51 -0.37
C GLN A 5 -8.63 -10.34 -1.51
N PHE A 6 -8.80 -11.07 -2.62
CA PHE A 6 -7.94 -10.91 -3.79
C PHE A 6 -8.08 -9.52 -4.40
N LYS A 7 -9.31 -9.01 -4.53
CA LYS A 7 -9.55 -7.65 -5.02
C LYS A 7 -8.90 -6.61 -4.12
N ALA A 8 -9.05 -6.74 -2.81
CA ALA A 8 -8.45 -5.83 -1.85
C ALA A 8 -6.90 -5.86 -1.92
N GLU A 9 -6.30 -7.03 -2.12
CA GLU A 9 -4.87 -7.17 -2.35
C GLU A 9 -4.42 -6.47 -3.63
N VAL A 10 -5.11 -6.70 -4.76
CA VAL A 10 -4.79 -6.03 -6.03
C VAL A 10 -4.89 -4.51 -5.90
N ASP A 11 -5.97 -4.01 -5.29
CA ASP A 11 -6.19 -2.58 -5.09
C ASP A 11 -5.11 -1.97 -4.15
N TYR A 12 -4.70 -2.71 -3.10
CA TYR A 12 -3.59 -2.33 -2.22
C TYR A 12 -2.26 -2.25 -2.97
N GLN A 13 -1.90 -3.27 -3.76
CA GLN A 13 -0.62 -3.32 -4.46
C GLN A 13 -0.52 -2.20 -5.52
N MET A 14 -1.61 -1.92 -6.22
CA MET A 14 -1.68 -0.78 -7.15
C MET A 14 -1.46 0.56 -6.43
N ALA A 15 -2.13 0.77 -5.29
CA ALA A 15 -1.94 1.99 -4.50
C ALA A 15 -0.51 2.09 -3.93
N LEU A 16 0.07 0.98 -3.47
CA LEU A 16 1.44 0.92 -2.97
C LEU A 16 2.46 1.27 -4.06
N LEU A 17 2.26 0.77 -5.28
CA LEU A 17 3.12 1.08 -6.43
C LEU A 17 3.10 2.57 -6.75
N LEU A 18 1.91 3.20 -6.73
CA LEU A 18 1.76 4.64 -6.97
C LEU A 18 2.52 5.46 -5.92
N ILE A 19 2.33 5.17 -4.63
CA ILE A 19 2.99 5.95 -3.57
C ILE A 19 4.51 5.73 -3.56
N LYS A 20 5.00 4.53 -3.92
CA LYS A 20 6.43 4.26 -4.10
C LYS A 20 7.00 5.10 -5.25
N ASN A 21 6.26 5.22 -6.35
CA ASN A 21 6.67 6.05 -7.49
C ASN A 21 6.79 7.53 -7.08
N LEU A 22 5.76 8.06 -6.40
CA LEU A 22 5.79 9.44 -5.89
C LEU A 22 6.97 9.68 -4.92
N PHE A 23 7.25 8.73 -4.03
CA PHE A 23 8.40 8.79 -3.13
C PHE A 23 9.73 8.80 -3.90
N ASN A 24 9.89 7.91 -4.88
CA ASN A 24 11.10 7.84 -5.71
C ASN A 24 11.33 9.10 -6.55
N GLN A 25 10.26 9.81 -6.90
CA GLN A 25 10.34 11.12 -7.58
C GLN A 25 10.64 12.28 -6.61
N GLY A 26 10.75 12.03 -5.31
CA GLY A 26 10.96 13.06 -4.29
C GLY A 26 9.70 13.89 -4.00
N LEU A 27 8.53 13.49 -4.47
CA LEU A 27 7.26 14.18 -4.25
C LEU A 27 6.64 13.86 -2.88
N LEU A 28 7.15 12.82 -2.22
CA LEU A 28 6.80 12.49 -0.84
C LEU A 28 8.06 12.42 0.00
N THR A 29 7.99 12.96 1.21
CA THR A 29 8.98 12.68 2.25
C THR A 29 8.79 11.26 2.80
N ASP A 30 9.81 10.73 3.48
CA ASP A 30 9.72 9.41 4.14
C ASP A 30 8.57 9.35 5.15
N LYS A 31 8.33 10.44 5.88
CA LYS A 31 7.22 10.57 6.84
C LYS A 31 5.86 10.49 6.14
N GLU A 32 5.69 11.18 5.02
CA GLU A 32 4.45 11.16 4.24
C GLU A 32 4.22 9.80 3.62
N PHE A 33 5.24 9.20 3.00
CA PHE A 33 5.17 7.85 2.45
C PHE A 33 4.70 6.84 3.50
N LYS A 34 5.35 6.80 4.69
CA LYS A 34 4.97 5.90 5.78
C LYS A 34 3.56 6.17 6.30
N THR A 35 3.13 7.43 6.33
CA THR A 35 1.77 7.80 6.75
C THR A 35 0.73 7.29 5.76
N VAL A 36 0.96 7.48 4.46
CA VAL A 36 0.03 6.99 3.42
C VAL A 36 0.03 5.46 3.39
N GLN A 37 1.19 4.81 3.48
CA GLN A 37 1.29 3.35 3.53
C GLN A 37 0.44 2.75 4.67
N ARG A 38 0.53 3.30 5.89
CA ARG A 38 -0.32 2.85 7.02
C ARG A 38 -1.80 3.02 6.73
N LYS A 39 -2.21 4.13 6.11
CA LYS A 39 -3.61 4.35 5.71
C LYS A 39 -4.07 3.31 4.67
N LEU A 40 -3.21 2.92 3.74
CA LEU A 40 -3.51 1.88 2.76
C LEU A 40 -3.69 0.50 3.42
N ILE A 41 -2.83 0.15 4.38
CA ILE A 41 -2.95 -1.12 5.13
C ILE A 41 -4.29 -1.18 5.87
N VAL A 42 -4.67 -0.11 6.58
CA VAL A 42 -5.94 -0.05 7.32
C VAL A 42 -7.14 -0.14 6.37
N ARG A 43 -7.07 0.53 5.22
CA ARG A 43 -8.18 0.59 4.25
C ARG A 43 -8.41 -0.73 3.52
N TYR A 44 -7.34 -1.37 3.06
CA TYR A 44 -7.44 -2.53 2.18
C TYR A 44 -7.26 -3.86 2.92
N GLN A 45 -6.71 -3.84 4.13
CA GLN A 45 -6.43 -5.04 4.93
C GLN A 45 -5.75 -6.14 4.08
N PRO A 46 -4.63 -5.82 3.41
CA PRO A 46 -3.97 -6.76 2.51
C PRO A 46 -3.51 -7.99 3.29
N ILE A 47 -3.58 -9.16 2.65
CA ILE A 47 -3.20 -10.43 3.26
C ILE A 47 -1.71 -10.70 3.03
N ILE A 48 -1.20 -10.32 1.86
CA ILE A 48 0.18 -10.59 1.46
C ILE A 48 1.05 -9.36 1.74
N GLY A 49 0.54 -8.17 1.44
CA GLY A 49 1.25 -6.90 1.66
C GLY A 49 1.61 -6.55 3.11
N ASN A 50 1.12 -7.30 4.08
CA ASN A 50 1.44 -7.20 5.51
C ASN A 50 2.54 -8.18 5.97
N LEU A 51 3.07 -9.04 5.07
CA LEU A 51 4.17 -9.96 5.36
C LEU A 51 5.51 -9.31 5.00
N SER A 52 5.95 -8.33 5.79
CA SER A 52 7.38 -8.04 5.94
C SER A 52 7.63 -7.41 7.32
N PRO A 53 8.66 -7.88 8.05
CA PRO A 53 8.94 -7.56 9.46
C PRO A 53 9.36 -6.10 9.72
#